data_AF-A0A1A6FXL2-F1
#
_entry.id   AF-A0A1A6FXL2-F1
#
_cell.length_a   1.000
_cell.length_b   1.000
_cell.length_c   1.000
_cell.angle_alpha   90.00
_cell.angle_beta   90.00
_cell.angle_gamma   90.00
#
_symmetry.space_group_name_H-M   'P 1'
#
loop_
_entity.id
_entity.type
_entity.pdbx_description
1 polymer ?
#
loop_
_entity_poly.entity_id
_entity_poly.type
_entity_poly.pdbx_seq_one_letter_code
_entity_poly.pdbx_strand_id
1 'polypeptide(L)' 'MPFAKWTKEQELGIKHSLHRKKLQLALQALGSEEETNYGKLDFNWVTRWLDDIGLPQYKTQFDEGRVDGRMLHYMT' A
#
# COMPACT_ATOMS: atom_id res chain seq x y z
N MET A 1 17.83 -14.69 10.08
CA MET A 1 16.96 -14.45 11.26
C MET A 1 15.98 -13.31 10.95
N PRO A 2 14.66 -13.47 11.12
CA PRO A 2 13.65 -12.53 10.59
C PRO A 2 13.18 -11.44 11.58
N PHE A 3 13.78 -11.33 12.76
CA PHE A 3 13.32 -10.42 13.84
C PHE A 3 13.47 -8.92 13.54
N ALA A 4 14.33 -8.52 12.59
CA ALA A 4 14.62 -7.11 12.33
C ALA A 4 13.50 -6.34 11.58
N LYS A 5 12.52 -7.04 10.99
CA LYS A 5 11.47 -6.40 10.18
C LYS A 5 10.36 -5.76 11.03
N TRP A 6 10.19 -6.23 12.28
CA TRP A 6 9.08 -5.85 13.15
C TRP A 6 9.33 -4.57 13.97
N THR A 7 10.59 -4.19 14.22
CA THR A 7 10.91 -3.05 15.11
C THR A 7 10.63 -1.70 14.46
N LYS A 8 10.91 -1.54 13.15
CA LYS A 8 10.76 -0.25 12.45
C LYS A 8 9.31 0.26 12.41
N GLU A 9 8.33 -0.62 12.26
CA GLU A 9 6.91 -0.20 12.19
C GLU A 9 6.38 0.24 13.56
N GLN A 10 6.85 -0.39 14.64
CA GLN A 10 6.53 0.02 16.02
C GLN A 10 7.24 1.32 16.40
N GLU A 11 8.49 1.51 15.97
CA GLU A 11 9.27 2.73 16.20
C GLU A 11 8.66 3.97 15.50
N LEU A 12 8.02 3.78 14.33
CA LEU A 12 7.35 4.85 13.59
C LEU A 12 5.92 5.15 14.09
N GLY A 13 5.42 4.41 15.09
CA GLY A 13 4.09 4.63 15.66
C GLY A 13 2.93 4.29 14.71
N ILE A 14 3.15 3.50 13.65
CA ILE A 14 2.14 3.19 12.64
C ILE A 14 1.17 2.12 13.18
N LYS A 15 -0.02 2.54 13.59
CA LYS A 15 -1.06 1.66 14.14
C LYS A 15 -1.94 0.99 13.08
N HIS A 16 -2.14 1.64 11.94
CA HIS A 16 -3.00 1.12 10.88
C HIS A 16 -2.31 0.01 10.07
N SER A 17 -2.94 -1.17 9.96
CA SER A 17 -2.35 -2.34 9.30
C SER A 17 -2.02 -2.09 7.82
N LEU A 18 -2.89 -1.39 7.10
CA LEU A 18 -2.67 -1.04 5.69
C LEU A 18 -1.50 -0.08 5.50
N HIS A 19 -1.26 0.85 6.43
CA HIS A 19 -0.12 1.77 6.34
C HIS A 19 1.20 1.04 6.54
N ARG A 20 1.24 0.08 7.49
CA ARG A 20 2.39 -0.82 7.69
C ARG A 20 2.68 -1.60 6.40
N LYS A 21 1.66 -2.23 5.83
CA LYS A 21 1.77 -2.97 4.56
C LYS A 21 2.27 -2.09 3.41
N LYS A 22 1.75 -0.86 3.27
CA LYS A 22 2.21 0.12 2.27
C LYS A 22 3.70 0.41 2.42
N LEU A 23 4.15 0.71 3.64
CA LEU A 23 5.55 1.00 3.93
C LEU A 23 6.44 -0.22 3.65
N GLN A 24 6.02 -1.41 4.09
CA GLN A 24 6.73 -2.65 3.81
C GLN A 24 6.93 -2.88 2.31
N LEU A 25 5.87 -2.70 1.51
CA LEU A 25 5.93 -2.89 0.05
C LEU A 25 6.79 -1.82 -0.63
N ALA A 26 6.73 -0.57 -0.16
CA ALA A 26 7.57 0.51 -0.68
C ALA A 26 9.05 0.25 -0.41
N LEU A 27 9.41 -0.18 0.81
CA LEU A 27 10.78 -0.53 1.18
C LEU A 27 11.29 -1.75 0.40
N GLN A 28 10.44 -2.75 0.17
CA GLN A 28 10.79 -3.92 -0.64
C GLN A 28 11.08 -3.52 -2.10
N ALA A 29 10.26 -2.67 -2.69
CA ALA A 29 10.47 -2.18 -4.06
C ALA A 29 11.74 -1.32 -4.20
N LEU A 30 12.04 -0.48 -3.19
CA LEU A 30 13.28 0.30 -3.18
C LEU A 30 14.53 -0.59 -3.10
N GLY A 31 14.42 -1.76 -2.46
CA GLY A 31 15.53 -2.72 -2.35
C GLY A 31 15.69 -3.65 -3.56
N SER A 32 14.71 -3.74 -4.46
CA SER A 32 14.76 -4.60 -5.65
C SER A 32 15.10 -3.89 -6.96
N GLU A 33 15.16 -2.55 -6.96
CA GLU A 33 15.28 -1.71 -8.18
C GLU A 33 14.21 -2.01 -9.26
N GLU A 34 13.14 -2.72 -8.91
CA GLU A 34 12.08 -3.07 -9.86
C GLU A 34 11.14 -1.88 -10.10
N GLU A 35 11.24 -1.29 -11.29
CA GLU A 35 10.26 -0.32 -11.78
C GLU A 35 9.04 -1.07 -12.34
N THR A 36 7.99 -1.18 -11.54
CA THR A 36 6.76 -1.90 -11.90
C THR A 36 5.65 -0.94 -12.32
N ASN A 37 4.85 -1.32 -13.31
CA ASN A 37 3.75 -0.47 -13.79
C ASN A 37 2.72 -0.17 -12.69
N TYR A 38 2.43 -1.14 -11.82
CA TYR A 38 1.55 -0.94 -10.67
C TYR A 38 2.20 -0.08 -9.56
N GLY A 39 3.53 0.04 -9.54
CA GLY A 39 4.28 0.98 -8.69
C GLY A 39 4.01 2.45 -8.99
N LYS A 40 3.56 2.77 -10.20
CA LYS A 40 3.28 4.12 -10.68
C LYS A 40 1.88 4.63 -10.31
N LEU A 41 0.99 3.73 -9.88
CA LEU A 41 -0.39 4.05 -9.54
C LEU A 41 -0.46 4.45 -8.07
N ASP A 42 -0.67 5.74 -7.81
CA ASP A 42 -0.80 6.27 -6.45
C ASP A 42 -2.20 5.97 -5.87
N PHE A 43 -2.40 6.32 -4.59
CA PHE A 43 -3.68 6.05 -3.93
C PHE A 43 -4.84 6.89 -4.50
N ASN A 44 -4.56 8.07 -5.06
CA ASN A 44 -5.59 8.90 -5.70
C ASN A 44 -6.08 8.27 -7.00
N TRP A 45 -5.18 7.66 -7.77
CA TRP A 45 -5.54 6.89 -8.95
C TRP A 45 -6.43 5.71 -8.56
N VAL A 46 -6.05 4.95 -7.53
CA VAL A 46 -6.82 3.80 -7.05
C VAL A 46 -8.21 4.22 -6.55
N THR A 47 -8.34 5.32 -5.81
CA THR A 47 -9.64 5.78 -5.32
C THR A 47 -10.57 6.25 -6.44
N ARG A 48 -10.03 6.81 -7.54
CA ARG A 48 -10.81 7.12 -8.76
C ARG A 48 -11.21 5.87 -9.52
N TRP A 49 -10.27 4.93 -9.67
CA TRP A 49 -10.51 3.65 -10.35
C TRP A 49 -11.66 2.84 -9.72
N LEU A 50 -11.93 3.02 -8.42
CA LEU A 50 -13.10 2.43 -7.75
C LEU A 50 -14.44 2.87 -8.38
N ASP A 51 -14.56 4.09 -8.91
CA ASP A 51 -15.77 4.49 -9.65
C ASP A 51 -15.88 3.71 -10.96
N ASP A 52 -14.76 3.58 -11.69
CA ASP A 52 -14.71 2.96 -13.01
C ASP A 52 -15.13 1.48 -12.95
N ILE A 53 -14.82 0.80 -11.85
CA ILE A 53 -15.20 -0.60 -11.63
C ILE A 53 -16.52 -0.77 -10.86
N GLY A 54 -17.22 0.32 -10.55
CA GLY A 54 -18.52 0.27 -9.87
C GLY A 54 -18.46 -0.08 -8.38
N LEU A 55 -17.35 0.24 -7.71
CA LEU A 55 -17.11 0.01 -6.27
C LEU A 55 -16.89 1.30 -5.44
N PRO A 56 -17.68 2.38 -5.64
CA PRO A 56 -17.46 3.66 -4.95
C PRO A 56 -17.61 3.58 -3.42
N GLN A 57 -18.33 2.58 -2.90
CA GLN A 57 -18.58 2.38 -1.47
C GLN A 57 -17.31 2.07 -0.66
N TYR A 58 -16.22 1.65 -1.32
CA TYR A 58 -14.95 1.36 -0.66
C TYR A 58 -13.96 2.55 -0.68
N LYS A 59 -14.33 3.69 -1.27
CA LYS A 59 -13.44 4.84 -1.44
C LYS A 59 -12.88 5.36 -0.13
N THR A 60 -13.73 5.51 0.89
CA THR A 60 -13.31 6.02 2.19
C THR A 60 -12.26 5.09 2.81
N GLN A 61 -12.50 3.79 2.81
CA GLN A 61 -11.60 2.79 3.37
C GLN A 61 -10.27 2.71 2.60
N PHE A 62 -10.32 2.82 1.27
CA PHE A 62 -9.12 2.81 0.42
C PHE A 62 -8.30 4.09 0.55
N ASP A 63 -8.96 5.25 0.69
CA ASP A 63 -8.29 6.53 0.93
C ASP A 63 -7.63 6.56 2.32
N GLU A 64 -8.38 6.19 3.35
CA GLU A 64 -7.87 6.11 4.73
C GLU A 64 -6.70 5.13 4.83
N GLY A 65 -6.80 3.98 4.16
CA GLY A 65 -5.74 2.97 4.07
C GLY A 65 -4.57 3.35 3.17
N ARG A 66 -4.66 4.46 2.42
CA ARG A 66 -3.70 4.90 1.40
C ARG A 66 -3.36 3.80 0.39
N VAL A 67 -4.35 3.03 -0.02
CA VAL A 67 -4.20 1.87 -0.91
C VAL A 67 -3.73 2.33 -2.30
N ASP A 68 -2.53 1.91 -2.71
CA ASP A 68 -1.95 2.22 -4.02
C ASP A 68 -1.86 0.97 -4.92
N GLY A 69 -1.37 1.11 -6.15
CA GLY A 69 -1.31 -0.02 -7.10
C GLY A 69 -0.43 -1.17 -6.65
N ARG A 70 0.63 -0.92 -5.86
CA ARG A 70 1.43 -2.00 -5.24
C ARG A 70 0.60 -2.76 -4.22
N MET A 71 -0.16 -2.05 -3.40
CA MET A 71 -1.05 -2.69 -2.46
C MET A 71 -2.11 -3.53 -3.17
N LEU A 72 -2.71 -3.03 -4.26
CA LEU A 72 -3.66 -3.81 -5.08
C LEU A 72 -3.02 -5.11 -5.59
N HIS A 73 -1.81 -5.05 -6.14
CA HIS A 73 -1.12 -6.21 -6.70
C HIS A 73 -0.82 -7.30 -5.65
N TYR A 74 -0.61 -6.90 -4.39
CA TYR A 74 -0.29 -7.81 -3.28
C TYR A 74 -1.45 -7.98 -2.29
N MET A 75 -2.69 -7.68 -2.68
CA MET A 75 -3.87 -8.03 -1.88
C MET A 75 -4.14 -9.52 -1.98
N THR A 76 -4.23 -10.18 -0.83
CA THR A 76 -4.59 -11.60 -0.65
C THR A 76 -5.72 -11.70 0.36
#